data_AF-A0A2P4QQE3-F1
#
_entry.id   AF-A0A2P4QQE3-F1
#
_cell.length_a   1.000
_cell.length_b   1.000
_cell.length_c   1.000
_cell.angle_alpha   90.00
_cell.angle_beta   90.00
_cell.angle_gamma   90.00
#
_symmetry.space_group_name_H-M   'P 1'
#
loop_
_entity.id
_entity.type
_entity.pdbx_description
1 polymer ?
#
loop_
_entity_poly.entity_id
_entity_poly.type
_entity_poly.pdbx_seq_one_letter_code
_entity_poly.pdbx_strand_id
1 'polypeptide(L)' 'MTRGYSLEQDLKLLINNPKYSDIEILCEDEKKLYGCRAILAARSEVFDRLLYNGMKRNYMVVEQF' A
#
# COMPACT_ATOMS: atom_id res chain seq x y z
N MET A 1 8.48 12.07 -18.57
CA MET A 1 7.24 12.77 -18.15
C MET A 1 7.61 13.67 -16.98
N THR A 2 7.33 14.96 -17.07
CA THR A 2 7.64 15.92 -16.00
C THR A 2 6.67 15.69 -14.85
N ARG A 3 7.19 15.51 -13.63
CA ARG A 3 6.36 15.42 -12.42
C ARG A 3 5.58 16.72 -12.21
N GLY A 4 4.39 16.63 -11.62
CA GLY A 4 3.56 17.79 -11.28
C GLY A 4 2.67 18.28 -12.43
N TYR A 5 2.64 17.59 -13.56
CA TYR A 5 1.72 17.93 -14.67
C TYR A 5 0.32 17.35 -14.46
N SER A 6 0.23 16.13 -13.91
CA SER A 6 -1.04 15.49 -13.57
C SER A 6 -0.87 14.63 -12.33
N LEU A 7 -1.64 14.96 -11.29
CA LEU A 7 -1.61 14.20 -10.04
C LEU A 7 -1.93 12.72 -10.25
N GLU A 8 -2.86 12.40 -11.16
CA GLU A 8 -3.18 11.01 -11.49
C GLU A 8 -1.98 10.28 -12.12
N GLN A 9 -1.30 10.92 -13.08
CA GLN A 9 -0.10 10.34 -13.70
C GLN A 9 1.05 10.19 -12.69
N ASP A 10 1.21 11.17 -11.80
CA ASP A 10 2.23 11.13 -10.77
C ASP A 10 1.94 10.02 -9.75
N LEU A 11 0.68 9.85 -9.32
CA LEU A 11 0.29 8.80 -8.36
C LEU A 11 0.35 7.40 -8.98
N LYS A 12 0.14 7.24 -10.29
CA LYS A 12 0.35 5.96 -11.00
C LYS A 12 1.77 5.42 -10.81
N LEU A 13 2.77 6.31 -10.67
CA LEU A 13 4.17 5.91 -10.45
C LEU A 13 4.42 5.33 -9.06
N LEU A 14 3.51 5.54 -8.10
CA LEU A 14 3.61 5.02 -6.74
C LEU A 14 3.09 3.58 -6.61
N ILE A 15 2.24 3.14 -7.54
CA ILE A 15 1.63 1.81 -7.50
C ILE A 15 2.72 0.74 -7.63
N ASN A 16 2.80 -0.16 -6.64
CA ASN A 16 3.76 -1.26 -6.57
C ASN A 16 5.23 -0.81 -6.72
N ASN A 17 5.56 0.37 -6.20
CA ASN A 17 6.89 0.95 -6.30
C ASN A 17 7.67 0.77 -5.00
N PRO A 18 8.71 -0.09 -4.95
CA PRO A 18 9.43 -0.39 -3.71
C PRO A 18 10.13 0.83 -3.11
N LYS A 19 10.51 1.83 -3.93
CA LYS A 19 11.23 3.02 -3.46
C LYS A 19 10.36 3.96 -2.63
N TYR A 20 9.08 4.07 -2.98
CA TYR A 20 8.15 5.04 -2.38
C TYR A 20 7.08 4.37 -1.50
N SER A 21 7.21 3.07 -1.28
CA SER A 21 6.29 2.31 -0.44
C SER A 21 6.75 2.31 1.00
N ASP A 22 5.79 2.45 1.91
CA ASP A 22 5.99 2.40 3.36
C ASP A 22 5.44 1.09 3.95
N ILE A 23 4.92 0.19 3.11
CA ILE A 23 4.48 -1.14 3.49
C ILE A 23 4.72 -2.19 2.39
N GLU A 24 5.11 -3.39 2.82
CA GLU A 24 5.16 -4.60 2.02
C GLU A 24 3.99 -5.51 2.42
N ILE A 25 3.28 -6.05 1.43
CA ILE A 25 2.20 -7.02 1.59
C ILE A 25 2.70 -8.34 1.02
N LEU A 26 2.79 -9.37 1.86
CA LEU A 26 3.13 -10.73 1.43
C LEU A 26 1.84 -11.48 1.11
N CYS A 27 1.70 -11.88 -0.14
CA CYS A 27 0.61 -12.75 -0.61
C CYS A 27 0.91 -14.22 -0.32
N GLU A 28 -0.12 -15.05 -0.35
CA GLU A 28 -0.02 -16.51 -0.12
C GLU A 28 0.93 -17.20 -1.12
N ASP A 29 1.01 -16.70 -2.35
CA ASP A 29 1.92 -17.18 -3.39
C ASP A 29 3.37 -16.65 -3.25
N GLU A 30 3.73 -16.20 -2.05
CA GLU A 30 5.02 -15.58 -1.69
C GLU A 30 5.35 -14.30 -2.49
N LYS A 31 4.43 -13.78 -3.31
CA LYS A 31 4.65 -12.52 -4.02
C LYS A 31 4.56 -11.35 -3.05
N LYS A 32 5.48 -10.41 -3.24
CA LYS A 32 5.49 -9.14 -2.51
C LYS A 32 4.84 -8.05 -3.33
N LEU A 33 3.88 -7.36 -2.73
CA LEU A 33 3.32 -6.13 -3.25
C LEU A 33 3.77 -4.95 -2.39
N TYR A 34 4.12 -3.85 -3.05
CA TYR A 34 4.56 -2.62 -2.39
C TYR A 34 3.42 -1.60 -2.42
N GLY A 35 3.13 -0.98 -1.26
CA GLY A 35 2.02 -0.04 -1.14
C GLY A 35 2.33 1.18 -0.26
N CYS A 36 1.39 2.12 -0.27
CA CYS A 36 1.39 3.28 0.61
C CYS A 36 0.23 3.14 1.62
N ARG A 37 0.54 3.08 2.92
CA ARG A 37 -0.45 2.90 4.00
C ARG A 37 -1.57 3.92 3.95
N ALA A 38 -1.24 5.19 3.76
CA ALA A 38 -2.20 6.27 3.69
C ALA A 38 -3.18 6.09 2.51
N ILE A 39 -2.68 5.67 1.34
CA ILE A 39 -3.52 5.42 0.15
C ILE A 39 -4.41 4.20 0.40
N LEU A 40 -3.86 3.10 0.93
CA LEU A 40 -4.62 1.88 1.20
C LEU A 40 -5.75 2.13 2.21
N ALA A 41 -5.45 2.82 3.31
CA ALA A 41 -6.43 3.17 4.34
C ALA A 41 -7.52 4.12 3.81
N ALA A 42 -7.14 5.18 3.11
CA ALA A 42 -8.10 6.12 2.52
C ALA A 42 -9.04 5.48 1.49
N ARG A 43 -8.70 4.29 0.97
CA ARG A 43 -9.45 3.60 -0.09
C ARG A 43 -10.15 2.32 0.38
N SER A 44 -9.91 1.85 1.61
CA SER A 44 -10.49 0.62 2.13
C SER A 44 -10.61 0.68 3.65
N GLU A 45 -11.84 0.56 4.17
CA GLU A 45 -12.08 0.49 5.62
C GLU A 45 -11.35 -0.67 6.29
N VAL A 46 -11.13 -1.77 5.57
CA VAL A 46 -10.37 -2.91 6.08
C VAL A 46 -8.92 -2.51 6.34
N PHE A 47 -8.30 -1.83 5.37
CA PHE A 47 -6.93 -1.34 5.54
C PHE A 47 -6.85 -0.18 6.54
N ASP A 48 -7.85 0.70 6.61
CA ASP A 48 -7.88 1.77 7.60
C ASP A 48 -7.88 1.21 9.01
N ARG A 49 -8.78 0.25 9.28
CA ARG A 49 -8.86 -0.40 10.59
C ARG A 49 -7.58 -1.17 10.92
N LEU A 50 -7.05 -1.93 9.95
CA LEU A 50 -5.84 -2.73 10.12
C LEU A 50 -4.60 -1.87 10.40
N LEU A 51 -4.42 -0.78 9.63
CA LEU A 51 -3.21 0.03 9.63
C LEU A 51 -3.20 1.10 10.71
N TYR A 52 -4.36 1.63 11.12
CA TYR A 52 -4.44 2.78 12.02
C TYR A 52 -5.21 2.52 13.32
N ASN A 53 -6.10 1.52 13.40
CA ASN A 53 -6.99 1.33 14.55
C ASN A 53 -6.76 0.09 15.43
N GLY A 54 -5.73 -0.75 15.22
CA GLY A 54 -5.58 -1.88 16.15
C GLY A 54 -4.47 -2.91 16.04
N MET A 55 -3.62 -2.95 15.01
CA MET A 55 -2.49 -3.90 14.99
C MET A 55 -1.16 -3.19 14.75
N LYS A 56 -0.39 -3.02 15.82
CA LYS A 56 1.06 -2.76 15.73
C LYS A 56 1.74 -4.04 15.20
N ARG A 57 1.70 -4.29 13.89
CA ARG A 57 2.62 -5.23 13.24
C ARG A 57 3.49 -4.46 12.25
N ASN A 58 4.79 -4.71 12.31
CA ASN A 58 5.77 -4.17 11.36
C ASN A 58 5.73 -4.92 10.00
N TYR A 59 4.81 -5.88 9.82
CA TYR A 59 4.65 -6.72 8.63
C TYR A 59 3.22 -7.26 8.53
N MET A 60 2.63 -7.23 7.33
CA MET A 60 1.28 -7.72 7.02
C MET A 60 1.34 -9.09 6.35
N VAL A 61 0.68 -10.08 6.97
CA VAL A 61 0.34 -11.37 6.35
C VAL A 61 -1.16 -11.31 6.09
N VAL A 62 -1.55 -11.40 4.83
CA VAL A 62 -2.96 -11.40 4.42
C VAL A 62 -3.35 -12.85 4.17
N GLU A 63 -3.83 -13.54 5.21
CA GLU A 63 -4.55 -14.80 5.02
C GLU A 63 -6.02 -14.45 4.74
N GLN A 64 -6.54 -14.91 3.62
CA GLN A 64 -7.92 -14.72 3.12
C GLN A 64 -8.18 -13.46 2.27
N PHE A 65 -7.95 -13.62 0.96
CA PHE A 65 -8.88 -13.23 -0.10
C PHE A 65 -9.03 -14.38 -1.09
#